data_AF-A0A0S8J8C5-F1
#
_entry.id   AF-A0A0S8J8C5-F1
#
_cell.length_a   1.000
_cell.length_b   1.000
_cell.length_c   1.000
_cell.angle_alpha   90.00
_cell.angle_beta   90.00
_cell.angle_gamma   90.00
#
_symmetry.space_group_name_H-M   'P 1'
#
loop_
_entity.id
_entity.type
_entity.pdbx_description
1 polymer ?
#
loop_
_entity_poly.entity_id
_entity_poly.type
_entity_poly.pdbx_seq_one_letter_code
_entity_poly.pdbx_strand_id
1 'polypeptide(L)'
;TASQATLPDTVYGWGIINALGAANWVIASVPERRDAPSSLSFRLSCPYPNPFNSAVQFNLYTEITRPVSISVYDVLGRKVEQIFEGQMEAGHHPILWMPNRAASGYYWIEARTYGERRVVPVVFLR
;
A
#
# COMPACT_ATOMS: atom_id res chain seq x y z
N THR A 1 2.14 -2.91 51.86
CA THR A 1 0.76 -2.40 51.91
C THR A 1 0.43 -1.71 50.61
N ALA A 2 -0.47 -2.29 49.82
CA ALA A 2 -1.02 -1.70 48.61
C ALA A 2 -1.85 -0.46 48.93
N SER A 3 -2.04 0.44 47.95
CA SER A 3 -3.36 0.78 47.37
C SER A 3 -3.52 2.25 46.95
N GLN A 4 -3.67 2.43 45.63
CA GLN A 4 -4.63 3.32 44.95
C GLN A 4 -4.50 4.85 45.03
N ALA A 5 -4.28 5.45 43.86
CA ALA A 5 -4.86 6.74 43.47
C ALA A 5 -5.15 6.71 41.96
N THR A 6 -5.97 5.76 41.54
CA THR A 6 -6.63 5.80 40.22
C THR A 6 -7.82 6.73 40.38
N LEU A 7 -7.78 7.91 39.74
CA LEU A 7 -8.89 8.74 39.23
C LEU A 7 -8.54 10.24 39.28
N PRO A 8 -8.01 10.84 38.19
CA PRO A 8 -8.31 12.22 37.88
C PRO A 8 -9.49 12.27 36.90
N ASP A 9 -10.55 12.89 37.39
CA ASP A 9 -11.83 13.22 36.79
C ASP A 9 -11.67 14.02 35.47
N THR A 10 -12.31 13.60 34.38
CA THR A 10 -12.24 14.25 33.05
C THR A 10 -13.48 15.08 32.71
N VAL A 11 -14.02 15.80 33.68
CA VAL A 11 -15.34 16.45 33.52
C VAL A 11 -15.32 17.75 32.70
N TYR A 12 -14.20 18.43 32.45
CA TYR A 12 -14.24 19.67 31.66
C TYR A 12 -13.15 19.75 30.61
N GLY A 13 -13.51 19.35 29.38
CA GLY A 13 -12.69 19.57 28.21
C GLY A 13 -12.56 21.05 27.89
N TRP A 14 -11.31 21.51 27.79
CA TRP A 14 -10.86 22.51 26.82
C TRP A 14 -9.47 22.05 26.36
N GLY A 15 -9.35 21.79 25.06
CA GLY A 15 -8.23 21.08 24.47
C GLY A 15 -6.91 21.84 24.56
N ILE A 16 -5.94 21.21 25.24
CA ILE A 16 -4.53 21.23 24.86
C ILE A 16 -3.98 19.86 25.25
N ILE A 17 -3.80 18.95 24.27
CA ILE A 17 -3.11 17.68 24.54
C ILE A 17 -1.62 18.01 24.69
N ASN A 18 -1.11 17.93 25.92
CA ASN A 18 0.33 17.80 26.15
C ASN A 18 0.78 16.45 25.57
N ALA A 19 1.34 16.48 24.35
CA ALA A 19 1.79 15.29 23.62
C ALA A 19 2.84 14.45 24.38
N LEU A 20 3.52 15.03 25.38
CA LEU A 20 4.55 14.36 26.18
C LEU A 20 4.01 13.36 27.22
N GLY A 21 2.70 13.36 27.53
CA GLY A 21 2.06 12.33 28.36
C GLY A 21 1.31 11.25 27.56
N ALA A 22 0.86 11.58 26.34
CA ALA A 22 0.22 10.62 25.43
C ALA A 22 1.22 9.66 24.80
N ALA A 23 2.50 10.03 24.74
CA ALA A 23 3.56 9.20 24.18
C ALA A 23 3.70 7.84 24.86
N ASN A 24 3.32 7.70 26.14
CA ASN A 24 3.47 6.41 26.85
C ASN A 24 2.22 5.52 26.82
N TRP A 25 1.05 6.04 26.40
CA TRP A 25 -0.18 5.23 26.25
C TRP A 25 -0.55 4.94 24.80
N VAL A 26 -0.18 5.82 23.86
CA VAL A 26 -0.45 5.59 22.43
C VAL A 26 0.44 4.50 21.84
N ILE A 27 1.61 4.21 22.44
CA ILE A 27 2.48 3.10 21.99
C ILE A 27 1.95 1.74 22.49
N ALA A 28 1.15 1.70 23.56
CA ALA A 28 0.76 0.45 24.22
C ALA A 28 -0.48 -0.26 23.61
N SER A 29 -1.23 0.40 22.72
CA SER A 29 -2.46 -0.17 22.15
C SER A 29 -2.66 0.09 20.67
N VAL A 30 -1.61 0.46 19.93
CA VAL A 30 -1.61 0.15 18.50
C VAL A 30 -1.31 -1.34 18.44
N PRO A 31 -2.29 -2.22 18.14
CA PRO A 31 -1.94 -3.59 17.82
C PRO A 31 -0.90 -3.47 16.73
N GLU A 32 0.32 -3.95 17.01
CA GLU A 32 1.40 -4.08 16.06
C GLU A 32 0.72 -4.59 14.80
N ARG A 33 0.54 -3.69 13.82
CA ARG A 33 -0.07 -4.05 12.55
C ARG A 33 0.85 -5.16 12.13
N ARG A 34 0.36 -6.41 12.14
CA ARG A 34 1.13 -7.53 11.65
C ARG A 34 1.31 -7.19 10.19
N ASP A 35 2.38 -6.45 9.91
CA ASP A 35 2.97 -6.34 8.61
C ASP A 35 3.29 -7.80 8.34
N ALA A 36 2.35 -8.45 7.65
CA ALA A 36 2.51 -9.79 7.14
C ALA A 36 3.94 -9.84 6.61
N PRO A 37 4.72 -10.88 6.96
CA PRO A 37 6.15 -10.93 6.68
C PRO A 37 6.31 -10.38 5.28
N SER A 38 7.00 -9.24 5.15
CA SER A 38 7.13 -8.57 3.87
C SER A 38 7.85 -9.58 2.99
N SER A 39 7.07 -10.35 2.25
CA SER A 39 7.52 -11.55 1.61
C SER A 39 8.57 -11.11 0.62
N LEU A 40 9.84 -11.36 0.94
CA LEU A 40 10.91 -11.02 0.02
C LEU A 40 10.69 -11.75 -1.30
N SER A 41 9.92 -12.84 -1.30
CA SER A 41 9.53 -13.63 -2.45
C SER A 41 8.69 -12.90 -3.50
N PHE A 42 7.97 -11.82 -3.15
CA PHE A 42 7.10 -11.10 -4.10
C PHE A 42 7.03 -9.60 -3.79
N ARG A 43 7.68 -8.78 -4.63
CA ARG A 43 7.83 -7.33 -4.40
C ARG A 43 7.42 -6.53 -5.62
N LEU A 44 6.64 -5.48 -5.41
CA LEU A 44 6.26 -4.50 -6.44
C LEU A 44 6.92 -3.17 -6.08
N SER A 45 7.72 -2.61 -6.99
CA SER A 45 8.38 -1.32 -6.76
C SER A 45 7.39 -0.16 -6.88
N CYS A 46 7.77 0.99 -6.29
CA CYS A 46 7.06 2.23 -6.55
C CYS A 46 7.11 2.56 -8.04
N PRO A 47 5.97 2.95 -8.66
CA PRO A 47 5.94 3.43 -10.03
C PRO A 47 6.67 4.77 -10.16
N TYR A 48 7.48 4.91 -11.21
CA TYR A 48 8.20 6.15 -11.52
C TYR A 48 8.14 6.46 -13.02
N PRO A 49 7.95 7.74 -13.42
CA PRO A 49 7.67 8.89 -12.55
C PRO A 49 6.26 8.81 -11.93
N ASN A 50 6.05 9.48 -10.78
CA ASN A 50 4.72 9.63 -10.19
C ASN A 50 4.64 11.03 -9.54
N PRO A 51 3.80 11.95 -10.04
CA PRO A 51 2.84 11.80 -11.15
C PRO A 51 3.47 11.55 -12.53
N PHE A 52 2.71 11.00 -13.49
CA PHE A 52 3.17 10.73 -14.87
C PHE A 52 2.18 11.20 -15.94
N ASN A 53 2.66 11.47 -17.17
CA ASN A 53 1.80 11.98 -18.27
C ASN A 53 1.42 10.99 -19.39
N SER A 54 2.26 9.98 -19.65
CA SER A 54 2.09 9.09 -20.82
C SER A 54 2.41 7.66 -20.48
N ALA A 55 3.51 7.45 -19.75
CA ALA A 55 3.95 6.13 -19.33
C ALA A 55 4.51 6.19 -17.92
N VAL A 56 4.34 5.09 -17.19
CA VAL A 56 4.97 4.86 -15.90
C VAL A 56 5.62 3.49 -15.88
N GLN A 57 6.81 3.40 -15.29
CA GLN A 57 7.55 2.15 -15.16
C GLN A 57 7.59 1.71 -13.71
N PHE A 58 7.50 0.40 -13.49
CA PHE A 58 7.71 -0.25 -12.21
C PHE A 58 8.29 -1.64 -12.42
N ASN A 59 8.80 -2.24 -11.35
CA ASN A 59 9.44 -3.54 -11.38
C ASN A 59 8.68 -4.50 -10.47
N LEU A 60 8.40 -5.69 -10.99
CA LEU A 60 7.89 -6.79 -10.20
C LEU A 60 9.00 -7.82 -9.99
N TYR A 61 9.27 -8.18 -8.74
CA TYR A 61 10.17 -9.26 -8.39
C TYR A 61 9.37 -10.46 -7.90
N THR A 62 9.67 -11.63 -8.42
CA THR A 62 9.21 -12.92 -7.90
C THR A 62 10.40 -13.85 -7.69
N GLU A 63 10.46 -14.56 -6.57
CA GLU A 63 11.58 -15.47 -6.26
C GLU A 63 11.46 -16.83 -6.96
N ILE A 64 10.25 -17.25 -7.33
CA ILE A 64 10.00 -18.50 -8.05
C ILE A 64 9.06 -18.23 -9.22
N THR A 65 9.10 -19.09 -10.23
CA THR A 65 8.13 -19.07 -11.33
C THR A 65 6.73 -19.35 -10.79
N ARG A 66 5.79 -18.43 -11.03
CA ARG A 66 4.42 -18.52 -10.51
C ARG A 66 3.45 -17.72 -11.39
N PRO A 67 2.13 -18.01 -11.33
CA PRO A 67 1.14 -17.17 -11.99
C PRO A 67 1.06 -15.82 -11.29
N VAL A 68 1.04 -14.78 -12.11
CA VAL A 68 0.92 -13.38 -11.71
C VAL A 68 -0.16 -12.72 -12.56
N SER A 69 -0.97 -11.89 -11.92
CA SER A 69 -1.85 -10.95 -12.60
C SER A 69 -1.49 -9.52 -12.17
N ILE A 70 -1.43 -8.61 -13.13
CA ILE A 70 -1.17 -7.19 -12.91
C ILE A 70 -2.32 -6.41 -13.53
N SER A 71 -3.06 -5.70 -12.69
CA SER A 71 -4.24 -4.94 -13.09
C SER A 71 -4.20 -3.54 -12.53
N VAL A 72 -4.83 -2.62 -13.25
CA VAL A 72 -5.00 -1.22 -12.82
C VAL A 72 -6.46 -0.99 -12.45
N TYR A 73 -6.68 -0.30 -11.34
CA TYR A 73 -8.00 0.06 -10.85
C TYR A 73 -8.12 1.57 -10.63
N ASP A 74 -9.32 2.10 -10.83
CA ASP A 74 -9.63 3.49 -10.50
C ASP A 74 -10.04 3.65 -9.02
N VAL A 75 -10.31 4.91 -8.61
CA VAL A 75 -10.73 5.27 -7.24
C VAL A 75 -12.00 4.56 -6.75
N LEU A 76 -12.85 4.07 -7.66
CA LEU A 76 -14.08 3.35 -7.36
C LEU A 76 -13.87 1.83 -7.31
N GLY A 77 -12.64 1.36 -7.51
CA GLY A 77 -12.30 -0.06 -7.56
C GLY A 77 -12.67 -0.75 -8.87
N ARG A 78 -13.02 0.01 -9.92
CA ARG A 78 -13.31 -0.57 -11.24
C ARG A 78 -11.99 -0.94 -11.92
N LYS A 79 -11.90 -2.15 -12.48
CA LYS A 79 -10.73 -2.57 -13.26
C LYS A 79 -10.69 -1.74 -14.56
N VAL A 80 -9.64 -0.95 -14.71
CA VAL A 80 -9.40 -0.08 -15.87
C VAL A 80 -8.71 -0.87 -16.97
N GLU A 81 -7.69 -1.66 -16.59
CA GLU A 81 -6.85 -2.38 -17.53
C GLU A 81 -6.20 -3.59 -16.86
N GLN A 82 -5.89 -4.61 -17.65
CA GLN A 82 -5.07 -5.75 -17.24
C GLN A 82 -3.76 -5.70 -18.03
N ILE A 83 -2.67 -5.33 -17.35
CA ILE A 83 -1.35 -5.15 -17.96
C ILE A 83 -0.71 -6.50 -18.27
N PHE A 84 -0.89 -7.48 -17.38
CA PHE A 84 -0.31 -8.80 -17.52
C PHE A 84 -1.18 -9.86 -16.83
N GLU A 85 -1.29 -11.04 -17.43
CA GLU A 85 -1.85 -12.24 -16.81
C GLU A 85 -1.15 -13.48 -17.39
N GLY A 86 -0.52 -14.28 -16.53
CA GLY A 86 0.19 -15.48 -16.97
C GLY A 86 1.22 -15.99 -15.98
N GLN A 87 2.05 -16.94 -16.42
CA GLN A 87 3.21 -17.38 -15.66
C GLN A 87 4.34 -16.37 -15.79
N MET A 88 4.96 -16.00 -14.67
CA MET A 88 6.10 -15.12 -14.62
C MET A 88 7.28 -15.85 -14.00
N GLU A 89 8.43 -15.87 -14.68
CA GLU A 89 9.63 -16.57 -14.22
C GLU A 89 10.24 -15.93 -12.97
N ALA A 90 11.07 -16.68 -12.24
CA ALA A 90 11.84 -16.11 -11.14
C ALA A 90 12.74 -14.95 -11.61
N GLY A 91 12.73 -13.82 -10.92
CA GLY A 91 13.56 -12.66 -11.22
C GLY A 91 12.83 -11.33 -11.17
N HIS A 92 13.47 -10.32 -11.77
CA HIS A 92 12.95 -8.96 -11.90
C HIS A 92 12.32 -8.75 -13.28
N HIS A 93 11.12 -8.20 -13.29
CA HIS A 93 10.32 -7.97 -14.48
C HIS A 93 9.97 -6.48 -14.59
N PRO A 94 10.67 -5.71 -15.44
CA PRO A 94 10.32 -4.33 -15.70
C PRO A 94 9.01 -4.28 -16.48
N ILE A 95 8.06 -3.51 -15.98
CA ILE A 95 6.73 -3.35 -16.53
C ILE A 95 6.52 -1.89 -16.87
N LEU A 96 6.02 -1.64 -18.07
CA LEU A 96 5.64 -0.32 -18.56
C LEU A 96 4.11 -0.28 -18.69
N TRP A 97 3.49 0.73 -18.10
CA TRP A 97 2.07 1.00 -18.28
C TRP A 97 1.88 2.31 -19.05
N MET A 98 1.12 2.25 -20.15
CA MET A 98 0.78 3.38 -21.02
C MET A 98 -0.75 3.48 -21.16
N PRO A 99 -1.43 4.31 -20.36
CA PRO A 99 -2.89 4.38 -20.36
C PRO A 99 -3.40 4.98 -21.68
N ASN A 100 -4.19 4.21 -22.44
CA ASN A 100 -4.73 4.68 -23.73
C ASN A 100 -6.01 5.52 -23.56
N ARG A 101 -6.92 5.10 -22.66
CA ARG A 101 -8.27 5.69 -22.50
C ARG A 101 -8.60 6.10 -21.06
N ALA A 102 -7.59 6.22 -20.20
CA ALA A 102 -7.78 6.67 -18.82
C ALA A 102 -7.90 8.20 -18.74
N ALA A 103 -8.70 8.69 -17.79
CA ALA A 103 -8.76 10.12 -17.47
C ALA A 103 -7.69 10.47 -16.42
N SER A 104 -7.32 11.75 -16.31
CA SER A 104 -6.42 12.22 -15.26
C SER A 104 -6.98 11.90 -13.86
N GLY A 105 -6.16 11.38 -12.96
CA GLY A 105 -6.62 10.97 -11.65
C GLY A 105 -5.73 9.98 -10.91
N TYR A 106 -6.25 9.49 -9.79
CA TYR A 106 -5.62 8.47 -8.95
C TYR A 106 -6.00 7.07 -9.41
N TYR A 107 -5.00 6.19 -9.43
CA TYR A 107 -5.14 4.78 -9.79
C TYR A 107 -4.35 3.91 -8.82
N TRP A 108 -4.68 2.63 -8.79
CA TRP A 108 -3.90 1.61 -8.11
C TRP A 108 -3.43 0.57 -9.11
N ILE A 109 -2.12 0.33 -9.12
CA ILE A 109 -1.53 -0.84 -9.76
C ILE A 109 -1.51 -1.95 -8.73
N GLU A 110 -2.09 -3.07 -9.08
CA GLU A 110 -2.19 -4.24 -8.24
C GLU A 110 -1.52 -5.43 -8.92
N ALA A 111 -0.58 -6.07 -8.22
CA ALA A 111 -0.01 -7.35 -8.58
C ALA A 111 -0.51 -8.43 -7.61
N ARG A 112 -1.05 -9.53 -8.14
CA ARG A 112 -1.53 -10.68 -7.36
C ARG A 112 -0.86 -11.97 -7.81
N THR A 113 -0.62 -12.84 -6.84
CA THR A 113 -0.26 -14.25 -7.03
C THR A 113 -0.97 -15.10 -5.96
N TYR A 114 -0.58 -16.36 -5.76
CA TYR A 114 -1.21 -17.26 -4.79
C TYR A 114 -1.09 -16.73 -3.35
N GLY A 115 -2.17 -16.14 -2.84
CA GLY A 115 -2.26 -15.64 -1.47
C GLY A 115 -1.53 -14.32 -1.19
N GLU A 116 -0.77 -13.80 -2.15
CA GLU A 116 -0.05 -12.53 -2.02
C GLU A 116 -0.65 -11.45 -2.92
N ARG A 117 -0.81 -10.25 -2.37
CA ARG A 117 -1.31 -9.07 -3.07
C ARG A 117 -0.42 -7.88 -2.74
N ARG A 118 0.09 -7.22 -3.78
CA ARG A 118 0.84 -5.97 -3.68
C ARG A 118 0.07 -4.89 -4.43
N VAL A 119 -0.08 -3.73 -3.81
CA VAL A 119 -0.80 -2.60 -4.40
C VAL A 119 0.04 -1.34 -4.21
N VAL A 120 0.18 -0.55 -5.26
CA VAL A 120 0.86 0.74 -5.23
C VAL A 120 -0.03 1.81 -5.90
N PRO A 121 -0.16 3.00 -5.29
CA PRO A 121 -0.91 4.10 -5.90
C PRO A 121 -0.07 4.78 -6.99
N VAL A 122 -0.74 5.38 -7.97
CA VAL A 122 -0.13 6.19 -9.02
C VAL A 122 -1.08 7.31 -9.48
N VAL A 123 -0.52 8.45 -9.85
CA VAL A 123 -1.27 9.62 -10.35
C VAL A 123 -0.97 9.83 -11.82
N PHE A 124 -2.02 9.77 -12.65
CA PHE A 124 -1.94 10.01 -14.09
C PHE A 124 -2.43 11.41 -14.45
N LEU A 125 -1.71 12.09 -15.35
CA LEU A 125 -1.96 13.45 -15.82
C LEU A 125 -2.07 13.49 -17.35
N ARG A 126 -3.26 13.72 -17.88
CA ARG A 126 -3.54 13.95 -19.31
C ARG A 126 -4.21 15.29 -19.55
#